data_AF-A0A2H5YD22-F1
#
_entry.id   AF-A0A2H5YD22-F1
#
_cell.length_a   1.000
_cell.length_b   1.000
_cell.length_c   1.000
_cell.angle_alpha   90.00
_cell.angle_beta   90.00
_cell.angle_gamma   90.00
#
_symmetry.space_group_name_H-M   'P 1'
#
loop_
_entity.id
_entity.type
_entity.pdbx_description
1 polymer ?
#
loop_
_entity_poly.entity_id
_entity_poly.type
_entity_poly.pdbx_seq_one_letter_code
_entity_poly.pdbx_strand_id
1 'polypeptide(L)'
;MDAVVATVGTEPQVVTLVVDALLRRGCPVSQVVVVHTHPSALQGALERLQQEEPYYSTRQPPIAFHYVPIRNGAHYPADIVTEADAVLFLQVLYRTVAHLKRQGWRVHLSVAGGRKVMSAYGMVVAQLLLGEEDYVWHLLSEASMLRSRQMHAQGQEVVLVPVPVLRWSLLPSALAELLVWDDPYRAIQRQRAMHAHQRRQTLTRFWAELTPAEQRVVRTLVLQGGDNAHIGRALGLSGKTVANHLRTVYDKYRTFIGVSAGQRLRERLIADLASCPEVMGQPAQEELGRSAQALGR
;
A
#
# COMPACT_ATOMS: atom_id res chain seq x y z
N MET A 1 1.95 -5.80 -5.25
CA MET A 1 2.94 -4.98 -5.96
C MET A 1 2.62 -3.57 -5.61
N ASP A 2 3.66 -2.81 -5.29
CA ASP A 2 3.50 -1.54 -4.62
C ASP A 2 4.08 -0.45 -5.52
N ALA A 3 3.34 0.66 -5.64
CA ALA A 3 3.70 1.79 -6.47
C ALA A 3 3.89 3.03 -5.60
N VAL A 4 5.02 3.72 -5.77
CA VAL A 4 5.26 5.02 -5.15
C VAL A 4 4.78 6.09 -6.11
N VAL A 5 3.97 7.03 -5.63
CA VAL A 5 3.59 8.23 -6.38
C VAL A 5 4.19 9.42 -5.65
N ALA A 6 5.02 10.22 -6.32
CA ALA A 6 5.68 11.36 -5.70
C ALA A 6 5.63 12.58 -6.63
N THR A 7 5.48 13.76 -6.04
CA THR A 7 5.74 15.03 -6.72
C THR A 7 7.21 15.40 -6.58
N VAL A 8 7.79 15.98 -7.63
CA VAL A 8 9.18 16.43 -7.62
C VAL A 8 9.26 17.96 -7.77
N GLY A 9 10.14 18.57 -6.97
CA GLY A 9 10.56 19.96 -7.11
C GLY A 9 12.04 20.05 -7.49
N THR A 10 12.75 21.02 -6.94
CA THR A 10 14.21 21.17 -7.16
C THR A 10 15.06 20.18 -6.34
N GLU A 11 14.43 19.40 -5.46
CA GLU A 11 15.08 18.42 -4.59
C GLU A 11 14.68 16.98 -4.99
N PRO A 12 15.27 16.42 -6.07
CA PRO A 12 14.93 15.09 -6.56
C PRO A 12 15.21 13.99 -5.55
N GLN A 13 16.21 14.18 -4.67
CA GLN A 13 16.60 13.18 -3.68
C GLN A 13 15.45 12.81 -2.73
N VAL A 14 14.46 13.69 -2.52
CA VAL A 14 13.29 13.36 -1.70
C VAL A 14 12.55 12.14 -2.24
N VAL A 15 12.50 11.94 -3.56
CA VAL A 15 11.86 10.78 -4.19
C VAL A 15 12.63 9.50 -3.87
N THR A 16 13.94 9.49 -4.10
CA THR A 16 14.78 8.31 -3.87
C THR A 16 14.88 7.96 -2.39
N LEU A 17 14.96 8.95 -1.50
CA LEU A 17 14.93 8.74 -0.05
C LEU A 17 13.63 8.10 0.45
N VAL A 18 12.50 8.47 -0.14
CA VAL A 18 11.21 7.80 0.16
C VAL A 18 11.25 6.34 -0.30
N VAL A 19 11.71 6.10 -1.54
CA VAL A 19 11.80 4.73 -2.09
C VAL A 19 12.73 3.87 -1.22
N ASP A 20 13.93 4.34 -0.91
CA ASP A 20 14.91 3.62 -0.08
C ASP A 20 14.37 3.32 1.33
N ALA A 21 13.67 4.27 1.94
CA ALA A 21 13.07 4.06 3.25
C ALA A 21 11.91 3.04 3.20
N LEU A 22 11.13 2.97 2.12
CA LEU A 22 10.12 1.92 1.92
C LEU A 22 10.75 0.55 1.69
N LEU A 23 11.80 0.48 0.87
CA LEU A 23 12.52 -0.77 0.61
C LEU A 23 13.14 -1.33 1.90
N ARG A 24 13.71 -0.48 2.76
CA ARG A 24 14.22 -0.90 4.08
C ARG A 24 13.13 -1.43 5.02
N ARG A 25 11.88 -1.02 4.83
CA ARG A 25 10.71 -1.56 5.57
C ARG A 25 10.17 -2.85 4.96
N GLY A 26 10.79 -3.38 3.91
CA GLY A 26 10.36 -4.59 3.22
C GLY A 26 9.16 -4.37 2.29
N CYS A 27 8.83 -3.13 1.94
CA CYS A 27 7.76 -2.86 0.97
C CYS A 27 8.20 -3.31 -0.44
N PRO A 28 7.43 -4.19 -1.13
CA PRO A 28 7.77 -4.70 -2.46
C PRO A 28 7.43 -3.67 -3.55
N VAL A 29 8.10 -2.52 -3.51
CA VAL A 29 7.96 -1.47 -4.53
C VAL A 29 8.43 -2.02 -5.87
N SER A 30 7.62 -1.85 -6.92
CA SER A 30 7.97 -2.26 -8.29
C SER A 30 7.88 -1.10 -9.28
N GLN A 31 7.29 0.02 -8.87
CA GLN A 31 7.14 1.19 -9.74
C GLN A 31 7.21 2.49 -8.93
N VAL A 32 7.84 3.50 -9.51
CA VAL A 32 7.85 4.89 -9.04
C VAL A 32 7.25 5.77 -10.12
N VAL A 33 6.23 6.55 -9.77
CA VAL A 33 5.58 7.52 -10.65
C VAL A 33 5.88 8.91 -10.13
N VAL A 34 6.62 9.67 -10.92
CA VAL A 34 7.07 11.03 -10.59
C VAL A 34 6.21 12.03 -11.35
N VAL A 35 5.37 12.78 -10.63
CA VAL A 35 4.51 13.83 -11.18
C VAL A 35 5.27 15.17 -11.13
N HIS A 36 5.37 15.87 -12.26
CA HIS A 36 6.29 17.01 -12.37
C HIS A 36 5.77 18.18 -13.21
N THR A 37 6.19 19.40 -12.86
CA THR A 37 6.00 20.61 -13.69
C THR A 37 6.99 20.63 -14.85
N HIS A 38 7.01 21.72 -15.63
CA HIS A 38 7.91 21.87 -16.76
C HIS A 38 9.38 21.72 -16.33
N PRO A 39 10.22 20.96 -17.07
CA PRO A 39 11.62 20.68 -16.66
C PRO A 39 12.47 21.93 -16.45
N SER A 40 12.16 23.03 -17.15
CA SER A 40 12.87 24.31 -17.01
C SER A 40 12.89 24.86 -15.58
N ALA A 41 11.91 24.51 -14.74
CA ALA A 41 11.86 24.96 -13.35
C ALA A 41 12.46 23.95 -12.34
N LEU A 42 12.85 22.76 -12.81
CA LEU A 42 13.25 21.66 -11.94
C LEU A 42 14.76 21.60 -11.69
N GLN A 43 15.56 22.51 -12.26
CA GLN A 43 17.01 22.61 -12.03
C GLN A 43 17.76 21.28 -12.21
N GLY A 44 17.44 20.52 -13.27
CA GLY A 44 18.08 19.24 -13.53
C GLY A 44 17.53 18.07 -12.70
N ALA A 45 16.46 18.26 -11.92
CA ALA A 45 15.97 17.23 -11.00
C ALA A 45 15.48 15.96 -11.72
N LEU A 46 14.88 16.09 -12.91
CA LEU A 46 14.44 14.93 -13.68
C LEU A 46 15.63 14.15 -14.21
N GLU A 47 16.63 14.83 -14.76
CA GLU A 47 17.86 14.22 -15.27
C GLU A 47 18.59 13.47 -14.16
N ARG A 48 18.65 14.06 -12.96
CA ARG A 48 19.23 13.40 -11.78
C ARG A 48 18.44 12.16 -11.35
N LEU A 49 17.11 12.17 -11.44
CA LEU A 49 16.31 10.97 -11.15
C LEU A 49 16.50 9.88 -12.22
N GLN A 50 16.58 10.28 -13.50
CA GLN A 50 16.82 9.36 -14.60
C GLN A 50 18.18 8.65 -14.47
N GLN A 51 19.19 9.34 -13.95
CA GLN A 51 20.51 8.75 -13.65
C GLN A 51 20.45 7.66 -12.56
N GLU A 52 19.41 7.64 -11.72
CA GLU A 52 19.22 6.63 -10.68
C GLU A 52 18.42 5.40 -11.17
N GLU A 53 17.82 5.44 -12.36
CA GLU A 53 17.07 4.29 -12.89
C GLU A 53 17.91 3.00 -13.01
N PRO A 54 19.19 3.02 -13.43
CA PRO A 54 20.04 1.84 -13.42
C PRO A 54 20.22 1.23 -12.02
N TYR A 55 20.30 2.07 -10.98
CA TYR A 55 20.41 1.62 -9.59
C TYR A 55 19.17 0.83 -9.15
N TYR A 56 17.98 1.26 -9.59
CA TYR A 56 16.70 0.65 -9.21
C TYR A 56 16.26 -0.51 -10.12
N SER A 57 16.62 -0.48 -11.40
CA SER A 57 16.27 -1.53 -12.38
C SER A 57 17.07 -2.82 -12.21
N THR A 58 18.22 -2.77 -11.54
CA THR A 58 19.04 -3.97 -11.23
C THR A 58 18.58 -4.71 -9.98
N ARG A 59 17.60 -4.19 -9.24
CA ARG A 59 17.03 -4.83 -8.04
C ARG A 59 16.17 -6.03 -8.40
N GLN A 60 15.88 -6.87 -7.40
CA GLN A 60 14.95 -8.00 -7.53
C GLN A 60 13.80 -7.85 -6.52
N PRO A 61 12.55 -7.58 -6.98
CA PRO A 61 12.17 -7.27 -8.36
C PRO A 61 12.71 -5.90 -8.85
N PRO A 62 12.83 -5.70 -10.17
CA PRO A 62 13.27 -4.41 -10.73
C PRO A 62 12.20 -3.35 -10.49
N ILE A 63 12.64 -2.11 -10.30
CA ILE A 63 11.75 -0.97 -10.07
C ILE A 63 11.77 -0.04 -11.28
N ALA A 64 10.62 0.18 -11.90
CA ALA A 64 10.47 1.06 -13.06
C ALA A 64 10.10 2.49 -12.66
N PHE A 65 10.71 3.48 -13.32
CA PHE A 65 10.37 4.89 -13.14
C PHE A 65 9.48 5.38 -14.29
N HIS A 66 8.46 6.16 -13.97
CA HIS A 66 7.57 6.79 -14.93
C HIS A 66 7.39 8.27 -14.59
N TYR A 67 7.66 9.14 -15.56
CA TYR A 67 7.53 10.58 -15.39
C TYR A 67 6.24 11.06 -16.02
N VAL A 68 5.38 11.67 -15.21
CA VAL A 68 4.06 12.15 -15.62
C VAL A 68 4.05 13.67 -15.58
N PRO A 69 4.00 14.34 -16.75
CA PRO A 69 3.99 15.79 -16.79
C PRO A 69 2.63 16.35 -16.36
N ILE A 70 2.64 17.42 -15.56
CA ILE A 70 1.45 18.21 -15.24
C ILE A 70 1.13 19.07 -16.47
N ARG A 71 0.39 18.51 -17.43
CA ARG A 71 0.16 19.14 -18.74
C ARG A 71 -1.26 18.90 -19.25
N ASN A 72 -1.84 19.91 -19.91
CA ASN A 72 -3.07 19.79 -20.68
C ASN A 72 -2.95 20.53 -22.02
N GLY A 73 -2.86 19.79 -23.12
CA GLY A 73 -2.66 20.36 -24.45
C GLY A 73 -1.35 21.15 -24.55
N ALA A 74 -1.44 22.43 -24.88
CA ALA A 74 -0.28 23.34 -24.90
C ALA A 74 0.11 23.85 -23.50
N HIS A 75 -0.78 23.79 -22.52
CA HIS A 75 -0.52 24.30 -21.18
C HIS A 75 0.35 23.32 -20.39
N TYR A 76 1.57 23.73 -20.06
CA TYR A 76 2.51 22.98 -19.24
C TYR A 76 3.21 23.92 -18.25
N PRO A 77 2.64 24.13 -17.05
CA PRO A 77 3.15 25.10 -16.09
C PRO A 77 4.57 24.76 -15.63
N ALA A 78 5.43 25.78 -15.59
CA ALA A 78 6.75 25.71 -14.96
C ALA A 78 6.65 25.67 -13.43
N ASP A 79 5.64 26.34 -12.88
CA ASP A 79 5.34 26.34 -11.44
C ASP A 79 3.81 26.36 -11.24
N ILE A 80 3.34 25.92 -10.08
CA ILE A 80 1.93 25.93 -9.70
C ILE A 80 1.68 27.21 -8.90
N VAL A 81 1.24 28.26 -9.60
CA VAL A 81 1.00 29.60 -9.02
C VAL A 81 -0.42 30.10 -9.22
N THR A 82 -1.20 29.46 -10.09
CA THR A 82 -2.61 29.80 -10.31
C THR A 82 -3.54 28.70 -9.85
N GLU A 83 -4.82 29.04 -9.65
CA GLU A 83 -5.87 28.05 -9.39
C GLU A 83 -6.00 27.05 -10.56
N ALA A 84 -5.89 27.52 -11.80
CA ALA A 84 -5.93 26.66 -12.98
C ALA A 84 -4.80 25.63 -12.98
N ASP A 85 -3.59 26.01 -12.57
CA ASP A 85 -2.45 25.09 -12.44
C ASP A 85 -2.68 24.07 -11.32
N ALA A 86 -3.25 24.51 -10.19
CA ALA A 86 -3.57 23.64 -9.07
C ALA A 86 -4.65 22.61 -9.43
N VAL A 87 -5.69 23.04 -10.16
CA VAL A 87 -6.74 22.16 -10.70
C VAL A 87 -6.15 21.18 -11.72
N LEU A 88 -5.27 21.63 -12.61
CA LEU A 88 -4.58 20.74 -13.54
C LEU A 88 -3.74 19.70 -12.79
N PHE A 89 -2.98 20.10 -11.79
CA PHE A 89 -2.22 19.19 -10.94
C PHE A 89 -3.14 18.16 -10.28
N LEU A 90 -4.25 18.59 -9.67
CA LEU A 90 -5.24 17.69 -9.06
C LEU A 90 -5.73 16.65 -10.07
N GLN A 91 -6.12 17.09 -11.27
CA GLN A 91 -6.63 16.20 -12.31
C GLN A 91 -5.58 15.16 -12.75
N VAL A 92 -4.33 15.59 -12.93
CA VAL A 92 -3.23 14.70 -13.32
C VAL A 92 -2.95 13.70 -12.20
N LEU A 93 -2.80 14.16 -10.96
CA LEU A 93 -2.54 13.27 -9.82
C LEU A 93 -3.69 12.29 -9.60
N TYR A 94 -4.94 12.76 -9.66
CA TYR A 94 -6.13 11.92 -9.55
C TYR A 94 -6.14 10.82 -10.61
N ARG A 95 -5.92 11.15 -11.88
CA ARG A 95 -5.88 10.16 -12.97
C ARG A 95 -4.76 9.14 -12.77
N THR A 96 -3.58 9.60 -12.38
CA THR A 96 -2.42 8.74 -12.09
C THR A 96 -2.73 7.74 -10.99
N VAL A 97 -3.23 8.20 -9.84
CA VAL A 97 -3.57 7.33 -8.71
C VAL A 97 -4.72 6.40 -9.09
N ALA A 98 -5.78 6.91 -9.73
CA ALA A 98 -6.91 6.10 -10.17
C ALA A 98 -6.50 4.98 -11.14
N HIS A 99 -5.56 5.26 -12.05
CA HIS A 99 -5.03 4.25 -12.97
C HIS A 99 -4.32 3.11 -12.22
N LEU A 100 -3.44 3.44 -11.27
CA LEU A 100 -2.76 2.46 -10.42
C LEU A 100 -3.77 1.64 -9.58
N LYS A 101 -4.76 2.31 -8.99
CA LYS A 101 -5.80 1.63 -8.20
C LYS A 101 -6.61 0.65 -9.05
N ARG A 102 -6.97 0.99 -10.29
CA ARG A 102 -7.70 0.10 -11.21
C ARG A 102 -6.91 -1.15 -11.59
N GLN A 103 -5.59 -1.04 -11.62
CA GLN A 103 -4.68 -2.17 -11.86
C GLN A 103 -4.39 -3.00 -10.60
N GLY A 104 -4.95 -2.62 -9.45
CA GLY A 104 -4.78 -3.35 -8.19
C GLY A 104 -3.48 -3.03 -7.45
N TRP A 105 -2.81 -1.93 -7.78
CA TRP A 105 -1.61 -1.51 -7.04
C TRP A 105 -1.96 -1.02 -5.63
N ARG A 106 -1.09 -1.36 -4.69
CA ARG A 106 -0.99 -0.65 -3.42
C ARG A 106 -0.21 0.64 -3.65
N VAL A 107 -0.78 1.78 -3.27
CA VAL A 107 -0.20 3.10 -3.53
C VAL A 107 0.44 3.66 -2.26
N HIS A 108 1.69 4.10 -2.40
CA HIS A 108 2.43 4.88 -1.43
C HIS A 108 2.60 6.31 -1.98
N LEU A 109 1.73 7.23 -1.55
CA LEU A 109 1.77 8.62 -1.98
C LEU A 109 2.73 9.43 -1.10
N SER A 110 3.78 9.99 -1.70
CA SER A 110 4.67 10.94 -1.02
C SER A 110 4.13 12.37 -1.18
N VAL A 111 3.93 13.06 -0.05
CA VAL A 111 3.57 14.49 -0.01
C VAL A 111 4.74 15.36 0.44
N ALA A 112 5.97 14.82 0.39
CA ALA A 112 7.18 15.49 0.87
C ALA A 112 7.84 16.41 -0.18
N GLY A 113 7.61 16.19 -1.48
CA GLY A 113 8.25 16.93 -2.56
C GLY A 113 7.33 17.94 -3.26
N GLY A 114 7.92 18.97 -3.87
CA GLY A 114 7.20 19.99 -4.65
C GLY A 114 6.69 21.17 -3.82
N ARG A 115 5.76 21.95 -4.39
CA ARG A 115 5.17 23.11 -3.71
C ARG A 115 4.18 22.66 -2.64
N LYS A 116 4.07 23.39 -1.52
CA LYS A 116 3.14 23.07 -0.42
C LYS A 116 1.68 22.85 -0.89
N VAL A 117 1.24 23.60 -1.90
CA VAL A 117 -0.08 23.41 -2.51
C VAL A 117 -0.26 22.00 -3.08
N MET A 118 0.79 21.41 -3.68
CA MET A 118 0.74 20.05 -4.20
C MET A 118 0.52 19.03 -3.09
N SER A 119 1.11 19.22 -1.91
CA SER A 119 0.86 18.36 -0.75
C SER A 119 -0.60 18.43 -0.31
N ALA A 120 -1.20 19.63 -0.29
CA ALA A 120 -2.61 19.80 0.06
C ALA A 120 -3.56 19.08 -0.93
N TYR A 121 -3.34 19.26 -2.22
CA TYR A 121 -4.11 18.57 -3.26
C TYR A 121 -3.82 17.06 -3.30
N GLY A 122 -2.59 16.65 -2.93
CA GLY A 122 -2.23 15.25 -2.70
C GLY A 122 -3.07 14.62 -1.61
N MET A 123 -3.32 15.34 -0.51
CA MET A 123 -4.24 14.89 0.54
C MET A 123 -5.68 14.75 0.04
N VAL A 124 -6.16 15.65 -0.83
CA VAL A 124 -7.50 15.51 -1.44
C VAL A 124 -7.58 14.22 -2.25
N VAL A 125 -6.59 13.95 -3.12
CA VAL A 125 -6.54 12.67 -3.87
C VAL A 125 -6.46 11.48 -2.92
N ALA A 126 -5.69 11.60 -1.84
CA ALA A 126 -5.56 10.54 -0.86
C ALA A 126 -6.91 10.17 -0.21
N GLN A 127 -7.65 11.18 0.23
CA GLN A 127 -8.96 10.99 0.87
C GLN A 127 -10.01 10.41 -0.07
N LEU A 128 -9.91 10.69 -1.38
CA LEU A 128 -10.86 10.21 -2.39
C LEU A 128 -10.56 8.78 -2.87
N LEU A 129 -9.28 8.40 -3.02
CA LEU A 129 -8.89 7.19 -3.76
C LEU A 129 -8.16 6.12 -2.95
N LEU A 130 -7.56 6.46 -1.81
CA LEU A 130 -6.75 5.50 -1.05
C LEU A 130 -7.60 4.63 -0.12
N GLY A 131 -7.43 3.31 -0.28
CA GLY A 131 -8.02 2.26 0.54
C GLY A 131 -7.10 1.83 1.69
N GLU A 132 -7.52 0.83 2.47
CA GLU A 132 -6.87 0.39 3.74
C GLU A 132 -5.39 0.08 3.61
N GLU A 133 -5.03 -0.48 2.47
CA GLU A 133 -3.69 -0.95 2.20
C GLU A 133 -2.75 0.15 1.69
N ASP A 134 -3.28 1.33 1.36
CA ASP A 134 -2.50 2.44 0.82
C ASP A 134 -2.02 3.40 1.91
N TYR A 135 -0.95 4.15 1.60
CA TYR A 135 -0.31 5.02 2.57
C TYR A 135 -0.03 6.39 1.97
N VAL A 136 -0.14 7.43 2.81
CA VAL A 136 0.46 8.73 2.55
C VAL A 136 1.69 8.87 3.44
N TRP A 137 2.78 9.35 2.86
CA TRP A 137 4.06 9.49 3.53
C TRP A 137 4.54 10.93 3.51
N HIS A 138 5.08 11.35 4.64
CA HIS A 138 5.92 12.53 4.74
C HIS A 138 7.34 12.10 5.13
N LEU A 139 8.33 12.76 4.52
CA LEU A 139 9.74 12.52 4.78
C LEU A 139 10.20 13.50 5.86
N LEU A 140 10.62 12.98 7.01
CA LEU A 140 11.37 13.75 7.99
C LEU A 140 12.85 13.46 7.79
N SER A 141 13.65 14.50 7.61
CA SER A 141 15.09 14.41 7.47
C SER A 141 15.75 15.59 8.15
N GLU A 142 16.96 15.41 8.67
CA GLU A 142 17.76 16.54 9.08
C GLU A 142 18.03 17.47 7.90
N ALA A 143 18.09 18.78 8.16
CA ALA A 143 18.32 19.75 7.10
C ALA A 143 19.70 19.59 6.43
N SER A 144 20.67 19.01 7.13
CA SER A 144 21.99 18.60 6.62
C SER A 144 21.86 17.61 5.45
N MET A 145 20.97 16.63 5.56
CA MET A 145 20.77 15.61 4.54
C MET A 145 20.15 16.18 3.26
N LEU A 146 19.15 17.06 3.37
CA LEU A 146 18.59 17.70 2.17
C LEU A 146 19.62 18.61 1.48
N ARG A 147 20.45 19.30 2.26
CA ARG A 147 21.54 20.15 1.74
C ARG A 147 22.65 19.34 1.07
N SER A 148 22.92 18.11 1.50
CA SER A 148 23.95 17.26 0.89
C SER A 148 23.60 16.90 -0.56
N ARG A 149 22.30 16.96 -0.91
CA ARG A 149 21.75 16.57 -2.21
C ARG A 149 22.11 15.13 -2.61
N GLN A 150 22.57 14.31 -1.68
CA GLN A 150 22.83 12.90 -1.94
C GLN A 150 21.51 12.20 -2.28
N MET A 151 21.53 11.40 -3.35
CA MET A 151 20.34 10.68 -3.82
C MET A 151 19.95 9.55 -2.87
N HIS A 152 20.86 9.06 -2.03
CA HIS A 152 20.63 7.98 -1.10
C HIS A 152 21.16 8.36 0.28
N ALA A 153 20.45 7.96 1.35
CA ALA A 153 20.87 8.18 2.73
C ALA A 153 21.66 6.97 3.27
N GLN A 154 22.67 7.24 4.09
CA GLN A 154 23.41 6.21 4.80
C GLN A 154 22.81 6.03 6.20
N GLY A 155 22.05 4.96 6.43
CA GLY A 155 21.48 4.67 7.75
C GLY A 155 20.21 5.47 8.11
N GLN A 156 20.02 5.80 9.38
CA GLN A 156 18.72 6.28 9.93
C GLN A 156 18.46 7.80 9.81
N GLU A 157 19.21 8.51 8.98
CA GLU A 157 19.11 9.98 8.80
C GLU A 157 17.76 10.47 8.24
N VAL A 158 16.90 9.53 7.85
CA VAL A 158 15.63 9.77 7.18
C VAL A 158 14.55 8.88 7.79
N VAL A 159 13.46 9.51 8.19
CA VAL A 159 12.30 8.84 8.80
C VAL A 159 11.05 9.11 7.96
N LEU A 160 10.43 8.03 7.45
CA LEU A 160 9.11 8.12 6.83
C LEU A 160 8.01 8.08 7.88
N VAL A 161 7.23 9.15 7.95
CA VAL A 161 6.08 9.23 8.86
C VAL A 161 4.80 9.01 8.04
N PRO A 162 3.93 8.06 8.45
CA PRO A 162 2.64 7.89 7.79
C PRO A 162 1.74 9.08 8.14
N VAL A 163 1.28 9.81 7.12
CA VAL A 163 0.28 10.86 7.28
C VAL A 163 -1.09 10.19 7.37
N PRO A 164 -1.86 10.45 8.44
CA PRO A 164 -3.17 9.85 8.56
C PRO A 164 -4.16 10.43 7.53
N VAL A 165 -4.97 9.55 6.93
CA VAL A 165 -5.99 9.92 5.94
C VAL A 165 -7.36 9.60 6.51
N LEU A 166 -8.19 10.64 6.68
CA LEU A 166 -9.60 10.49 7.04
C LEU A 166 -10.42 10.09 5.81
N ARG A 167 -11.16 8.99 5.92
CA ARG A 167 -12.01 8.47 4.84
C ARG A 167 -13.47 8.77 5.10
N TRP A 168 -13.95 9.87 4.51
CA TRP A 168 -15.30 10.39 4.72
C TRP A 168 -16.39 9.43 4.27
N SER A 169 -16.16 8.68 3.19
CA SER A 169 -17.12 7.70 2.65
C SER A 169 -17.42 6.53 3.59
N LEU A 170 -16.64 6.37 4.66
CA LEU A 170 -16.76 5.26 5.62
C LEU A 170 -17.23 5.72 7.00
N LEU A 171 -17.56 7.00 7.18
CA LEU A 171 -18.11 7.50 8.42
C LEU A 171 -19.64 7.37 8.37
N PRO A 172 -20.28 6.66 9.31
CA PRO A 172 -21.70 6.85 9.56
C PRO A 172 -21.97 8.34 9.78
N SER A 173 -23.09 8.87 9.26
CA SER A 173 -23.45 10.29 9.37
C SER A 173 -23.39 10.81 10.82
N ALA A 174 -23.76 9.98 11.79
CA ALA A 174 -23.68 10.29 13.23
C ALA A 174 -22.24 10.46 13.77
N LEU A 175 -21.22 9.90 13.11
CA LEU A 175 -19.82 10.05 13.52
C LEU A 175 -19.17 11.33 12.97
N ALA A 176 -19.72 11.88 11.88
CA ALA A 176 -19.27 13.16 11.33
C ALA A 176 -19.53 14.31 12.30
N GLU A 177 -20.61 14.24 13.08
CA GLU A 177 -20.93 15.20 14.15
C GLU A 177 -20.01 15.06 15.37
N LEU A 178 -19.51 13.85 15.66
CA LEU A 178 -18.58 13.57 16.77
C LEU A 178 -17.13 13.98 16.49
N LEU A 179 -16.77 14.22 15.22
CA LEU A 179 -15.44 14.68 14.80
C LEU A 179 -15.17 16.16 15.13
N VAL A 180 -16.16 16.87 15.69
CA VAL A 180 -16.09 18.28 16.06
C VAL A 180 -15.33 18.52 17.39
N TRP A 181 -14.77 17.49 18.07
CA TRP A 181 -14.12 17.67 19.39
C TRP A 181 -12.63 17.24 19.51
N ASP A 182 -11.86 18.18 20.09
CA ASP A 182 -10.53 18.27 20.73
C ASP A 182 -9.28 17.53 20.22
N ASP A 183 -9.35 16.35 19.59
CA ASP A 183 -8.14 15.66 19.09
C ASP A 183 -8.39 14.84 17.81
N PRO A 184 -7.99 15.36 16.62
CA PRO A 184 -8.17 14.66 15.35
C PRO A 184 -7.38 13.34 15.28
N TYR A 185 -6.28 13.19 16.01
CA TYR A 185 -5.47 11.98 15.99
C TYR A 185 -6.19 10.81 16.69
N ARG A 186 -6.88 11.06 17.81
CA ARG A 186 -7.72 10.06 18.48
C ARG A 186 -8.87 9.58 17.61
N ALA A 187 -9.50 10.48 16.88
CA ALA A 187 -10.59 10.11 15.98
C ALA A 187 -10.11 9.18 14.85
N ILE A 188 -8.95 9.49 14.26
CA ILE A 188 -8.30 8.64 13.25
C ILE A 188 -7.93 7.27 13.82
N GLN A 189 -7.37 7.21 15.04
CA GLN A 189 -7.03 5.93 15.66
C GLN A 189 -8.27 5.06 15.91
N ARG A 190 -9.35 5.65 16.43
CA ARG A 190 -10.63 4.94 16.62
C ARG A 190 -11.17 4.41 15.29
N GLN A 191 -11.11 5.21 14.23
CA GLN A 191 -11.50 4.78 12.89
C GLN A 191 -10.68 3.57 12.43
N ARG A 192 -9.34 3.62 12.55
CA ARG A 192 -8.46 2.49 12.20
C ARG A 192 -8.79 1.22 12.99
N ALA A 193 -9.04 1.36 14.30
CA ALA A 193 -9.41 0.23 15.16
C ALA A 193 -10.78 -0.37 14.76
N MET A 194 -11.77 0.47 14.46
CA MET A 194 -13.08 0.01 13.98
C MET A 194 -12.97 -0.74 12.65
N HIS A 195 -12.18 -0.24 11.70
CA HIS A 195 -11.94 -0.91 10.41
C HIS A 195 -11.24 -2.26 10.58
N ALA A 196 -10.15 -2.30 11.37
CA ALA A 196 -9.47 -3.56 11.68
C ALA A 196 -10.42 -4.58 12.32
N HIS A 197 -11.33 -4.12 13.20
CA HIS A 197 -12.34 -4.97 13.81
C HIS A 197 -13.38 -5.48 12.79
N GLN A 198 -13.93 -4.60 11.95
CA GLN A 198 -14.89 -4.97 10.91
C GLN A 198 -14.29 -5.94 9.89
N ARG A 199 -13.07 -5.67 9.41
CA ARG A 199 -12.33 -6.55 8.50
C ARG A 199 -12.12 -7.92 9.11
N ARG A 200 -11.71 -7.99 10.38
CA ARG A 200 -11.56 -9.26 11.10
C ARG A 200 -12.87 -10.02 11.16
N GLN A 201 -13.98 -9.36 11.52
CA GLN A 201 -15.31 -10.00 11.53
C GLN A 201 -15.70 -10.54 10.16
N THR A 202 -15.45 -9.78 9.08
CA THR A 202 -15.70 -10.23 7.70
C THR A 202 -14.88 -11.47 7.35
N LEU A 203 -13.59 -11.48 7.66
CA LEU A 203 -12.71 -12.62 7.42
C LEU A 203 -13.09 -13.84 8.27
N THR A 204 -13.50 -13.65 9.54
CA THR A 204 -14.01 -14.72 10.40
C THR A 204 -15.27 -15.35 9.82
N ARG A 205 -16.22 -14.54 9.32
CA ARG A 205 -17.44 -15.05 8.66
C ARG A 205 -17.12 -15.80 7.38
N PHE A 206 -16.24 -15.25 6.54
CA PHE A 206 -15.77 -15.92 5.33
C PHE A 206 -15.12 -17.28 5.65
N TRP A 207 -14.24 -17.32 6.66
CA TRP A 207 -13.59 -18.56 7.09
C TRP A 207 -14.59 -19.61 7.59
N ALA A 208 -15.62 -19.19 8.32
CA ALA A 208 -16.69 -20.07 8.80
C ALA A 208 -17.57 -20.63 7.67
N GLU A 209 -17.66 -19.96 6.51
CA GLU A 209 -18.39 -20.45 5.33
C GLU A 209 -17.60 -21.50 4.52
N LEU A 210 -16.29 -21.60 4.73
CA LEU A 210 -15.47 -22.62 4.09
C LEU A 210 -15.73 -23.98 4.72
N THR A 211 -15.84 -25.00 3.87
CA THR A 211 -15.89 -26.40 4.33
C THR A 211 -14.55 -26.80 4.96
N PRO A 212 -14.50 -27.83 5.82
CA PRO A 212 -13.24 -28.28 6.43
C PRO A 212 -12.15 -28.63 5.38
N ALA A 213 -12.54 -29.16 4.22
CA ALA A 213 -11.61 -29.45 3.13
C ALA A 213 -11.07 -28.16 2.47
N GLU A 214 -11.92 -27.16 2.26
CA GLU A 214 -11.52 -25.85 1.73
C GLU A 214 -10.60 -25.11 2.72
N GLN A 215 -10.93 -25.11 4.02
CA GLN A 215 -10.10 -24.53 5.08
C GLN A 215 -8.69 -25.14 5.08
N ARG A 216 -8.58 -26.47 4.97
CA ARG A 216 -7.27 -27.15 4.87
C ARG A 216 -6.45 -26.66 3.67
N VAL A 217 -7.07 -26.58 2.49
CA VAL A 217 -6.41 -26.10 1.27
C VAL A 217 -5.96 -24.64 1.41
N VAL A 218 -6.83 -23.76 1.92
CA VAL A 218 -6.50 -22.33 2.10
C VAL A 218 -5.41 -22.14 3.15
N ARG A 219 -5.48 -22.85 4.27
CA ARG A 219 -4.45 -22.80 5.32
C ARG A 219 -3.08 -23.18 4.78
N THR A 220 -3.00 -24.26 4.01
CA THR A 220 -1.75 -24.69 3.35
C THR A 220 -1.28 -23.65 2.35
N LEU A 221 -2.17 -23.09 1.52
CA LEU A 221 -1.82 -22.02 0.58
C LEU A 221 -1.24 -20.79 1.27
N VAL A 222 -1.83 -20.35 2.39
CA VAL A 222 -1.40 -19.14 3.11
C VAL A 222 -0.08 -19.37 3.85
N LEU A 223 0.08 -20.54 4.49
CA LEU A 223 1.25 -20.83 5.32
C LEU A 223 2.48 -21.29 4.52
N GLN A 224 2.27 -22.05 3.46
CA GLN A 224 3.35 -22.70 2.70
C GLN A 224 3.54 -22.12 1.30
N GLY A 225 2.52 -21.44 0.75
CA GLY A 225 2.53 -21.00 -0.64
C GLY A 225 2.53 -22.17 -1.63
N GLY A 226 3.12 -21.95 -2.80
CA GLY A 226 3.32 -23.00 -3.82
C GLY A 226 2.12 -23.25 -4.74
N ASP A 227 2.34 -23.93 -5.87
CA ASP A 227 1.31 -24.22 -6.87
C ASP A 227 0.31 -25.32 -6.42
N ASN A 228 -0.69 -25.61 -7.26
CA ASN A 228 -1.71 -26.61 -6.94
C ASN A 228 -1.13 -28.02 -6.77
N ALA A 229 -0.01 -28.33 -7.43
CA ALA A 229 0.65 -29.62 -7.30
C ALA A 229 1.39 -29.72 -5.96
N HIS A 230 2.05 -28.65 -5.52
CA HIS A 230 2.69 -28.55 -4.21
C HIS A 230 1.68 -28.72 -3.08
N ILE A 231 0.59 -27.95 -3.11
CA ILE A 231 -0.50 -28.05 -2.12
C ILE A 231 -1.14 -29.45 -2.16
N GLY A 232 -1.31 -30.02 -3.35
CA GLY A 232 -1.83 -31.38 -3.52
C GLY A 232 -0.97 -32.42 -2.83
N ARG A 233 0.35 -32.39 -3.05
CA ARG A 233 1.31 -33.27 -2.37
C ARG A 233 1.26 -33.12 -0.84
N ALA A 234 1.20 -31.88 -0.34
CA ALA A 234 1.14 -31.62 1.09
C ALA A 234 -0.15 -32.15 1.77
N LEU A 235 -1.25 -32.25 1.03
CA LEU A 235 -2.56 -32.65 1.56
C LEU A 235 -3.01 -34.07 1.17
N GLY A 236 -2.22 -34.79 0.36
CA GLY A 236 -2.62 -36.09 -0.20
C GLY A 236 -3.75 -35.97 -1.23
N LEU A 237 -3.85 -34.83 -1.93
CA LEU A 237 -4.89 -34.52 -2.91
C LEU A 237 -4.30 -34.42 -4.32
N SER A 238 -5.12 -34.69 -5.34
CA SER A 238 -4.73 -34.39 -6.72
C SER A 238 -4.69 -32.87 -6.94
N GLY A 239 -3.78 -32.39 -7.80
CA GLY A 239 -3.73 -30.97 -8.17
C GLY A 239 -5.03 -30.45 -8.77
N LYS A 240 -5.80 -31.33 -9.44
CA LYS A 240 -7.16 -31.03 -9.95
C LYS A 240 -8.16 -30.80 -8.82
N THR A 241 -8.11 -31.61 -7.76
CA THR A 241 -8.96 -31.44 -6.57
C THR A 241 -8.66 -30.12 -5.86
N VAL A 242 -7.38 -29.77 -5.71
CA VAL A 242 -6.96 -28.48 -5.14
C VAL A 242 -7.47 -27.31 -5.98
N ALA A 243 -7.33 -27.39 -7.31
CA ALA A 243 -7.84 -26.36 -8.22
C ALA A 243 -9.36 -26.15 -8.07
N ASN A 244 -10.12 -27.23 -7.92
CA ASN A 244 -11.57 -27.17 -7.71
C ASN A 244 -11.93 -26.50 -6.39
N HIS A 245 -11.26 -26.85 -5.29
CA HIS A 245 -11.47 -26.19 -3.99
C HIS A 245 -11.12 -24.69 -4.05
N LEU A 246 -9.96 -24.34 -4.62
CA LEU A 246 -9.55 -22.94 -4.72
C LEU A 246 -10.52 -22.12 -5.58
N ARG A 247 -11.06 -22.69 -6.65
CA ARG A 247 -12.09 -22.02 -7.47
C ARG A 247 -13.32 -21.67 -6.62
N THR A 248 -13.88 -22.63 -5.88
CA THR A 248 -15.05 -22.40 -5.01
C THR A 248 -14.72 -21.38 -3.91
N VAL A 249 -13.54 -21.47 -3.31
CA VAL A 249 -13.06 -20.49 -2.31
C VAL A 249 -12.99 -19.09 -2.92
N TYR A 250 -12.43 -18.93 -4.12
CA TYR A 250 -12.33 -17.62 -4.77
C TYR A 250 -13.70 -17.04 -5.12
N ASP A 251 -14.68 -17.88 -5.46
CA ASP A 251 -16.04 -17.43 -5.71
C ASP A 251 -16.74 -16.97 -4.42
N LYS A 252 -16.63 -17.73 -3.33
CA LYS A 252 -17.12 -17.30 -1.99
C LYS A 252 -16.44 -16.00 -1.56
N TYR A 253 -15.12 -15.94 -1.67
CA TYR A 253 -14.33 -14.79 -1.27
C TYR A 253 -14.72 -13.54 -2.07
N ARG A 254 -14.94 -13.65 -3.38
CA ARG A 254 -15.38 -12.54 -4.25
C ARG A 254 -16.71 -11.93 -3.76
N THR A 255 -17.66 -12.77 -3.37
CA THR A 255 -18.94 -12.35 -2.81
C THR A 255 -18.76 -11.57 -1.50
N PHE A 256 -17.87 -12.02 -0.62
CA PHE A 256 -17.60 -11.36 0.66
C PHE A 256 -16.90 -10.00 0.54
N ILE A 257 -15.97 -9.85 -0.40
CA ILE A 257 -15.18 -8.61 -0.54
C ILE A 257 -15.80 -7.57 -1.49
N GLY A 258 -16.88 -7.93 -2.20
CA GLY A 258 -17.60 -7.01 -3.09
C GLY A 258 -16.80 -6.54 -4.32
N VAL A 259 -15.89 -7.36 -4.83
CA VAL A 259 -14.95 -6.99 -5.92
C VAL A 259 -15.40 -7.51 -7.28
N SER A 260 -15.30 -6.68 -8.32
CA SER A 260 -15.58 -7.01 -9.72
C SER A 260 -14.47 -7.86 -10.39
N ALA A 261 -14.85 -8.61 -11.43
CA ALA A 261 -13.98 -9.59 -12.11
C ALA A 261 -12.70 -8.95 -12.68
N GLY A 262 -11.53 -9.56 -12.40
CA GLY A 262 -10.23 -9.16 -12.97
C GLY A 262 -9.08 -8.96 -11.96
N GLN A 263 -9.35 -8.95 -10.65
CA GLN A 263 -8.29 -8.83 -9.63
C GLN A 263 -7.55 -10.15 -9.38
N ARG A 264 -6.27 -10.03 -8.97
CA ARG A 264 -5.41 -11.11 -8.48
C ARG A 264 -5.91 -11.66 -7.13
N LEU A 265 -7.01 -12.42 -7.17
CA LEU A 265 -7.73 -12.89 -5.99
C LEU A 265 -6.88 -13.78 -5.08
N ARG A 266 -5.96 -14.55 -5.66
CA ARG A 266 -5.08 -15.45 -4.92
C ARG A 266 -4.15 -14.66 -3.99
N GLU A 267 -3.43 -13.70 -4.52
CA GLU A 267 -2.48 -12.87 -3.77
C GLU A 267 -3.21 -12.03 -2.71
N ARG A 268 -4.39 -11.52 -3.04
CA ARG A 268 -5.22 -10.77 -2.09
C ARG A 268 -5.73 -11.64 -0.95
N LEU A 269 -6.27 -12.83 -1.25
CA LEU A 269 -6.72 -13.79 -0.23
C LEU A 269 -5.58 -14.14 0.73
N ILE A 270 -4.38 -14.39 0.19
CA ILE A 270 -3.19 -14.69 0.99
C ILE A 270 -2.84 -13.50 1.88
N ALA A 271 -2.79 -12.29 1.33
CA ALA A 271 -2.47 -11.09 2.10
C ALA A 271 -3.49 -10.84 3.23
N ASP A 272 -4.78 -10.97 2.94
CA ASP A 272 -5.84 -10.74 3.92
C ASP A 272 -5.78 -11.73 5.08
N LEU A 273 -5.68 -13.03 4.80
CA LEU A 273 -5.63 -14.05 5.86
C LEU A 273 -4.29 -14.06 6.60
N ALA A 274 -3.16 -13.77 5.93
CA ALA A 274 -1.87 -13.64 6.58
C ALA A 274 -1.82 -12.45 7.55
N SER A 275 -2.59 -11.39 7.29
CA SER A 275 -2.71 -10.23 8.20
C SER A 275 -3.52 -10.54 9.47
N CYS A 276 -4.27 -11.66 9.48
CA CYS A 276 -5.17 -12.05 10.58
C CYS A 276 -5.06 -13.57 10.86
N PRO A 277 -3.91 -14.08 11.32
CA PRO A 277 -3.67 -15.52 11.48
C PRO A 277 -4.63 -16.18 12.49
N GLU A 278 -5.15 -15.42 13.45
CA GLU A 278 -6.16 -15.86 14.42
C GLU A 278 -7.44 -16.38 13.76
N VAL A 279 -7.81 -15.84 12.59
CA VAL A 279 -9.01 -16.25 11.83
C VAL A 279 -8.89 -17.71 11.36
N MET A 280 -7.68 -18.14 10.99
CA MET A 280 -7.42 -19.51 10.52
C MET A 280 -7.20 -20.51 11.66
N GLY A 281 -7.32 -20.06 12.92
CA GLY A 281 -6.99 -20.80 14.13
C GLY A 281 -5.50 -21.19 14.14
N GLN A 282 -4.64 -20.42 14.79
CA GLN A 282 -3.37 -21.02 15.24
C GLN A 282 -3.69 -22.00 16.37
N PRO A 283 -3.02 -23.17 16.45
CA PRO A 283 -3.02 -23.89 17.71
C PRO A 283 -2.39 -22.94 18.73
N ALA A 284 -3.14 -22.60 19.79
CA ALA A 284 -2.55 -22.00 20.96
C ALA A 284 -1.33 -22.84 21.35
N GLN A 285 -0.21 -22.20 21.67
CA GLN A 285 1.00 -22.83 22.19
C GLN A 285 0.75 -23.41 23.61
N GLU A 286 -0.27 -24.25 23.79
CA GLU A 286 -0.67 -24.82 25.10
C GLU A 286 -0.22 -26.27 25.32
N GLU A 287 0.48 -26.91 24.38
CA GLU A 287 0.97 -28.30 24.56
C GLU A 287 2.48 -28.44 24.85
N LEU A 288 3.19 -27.36 25.17
CA LEU A 288 4.56 -27.44 25.72
C LEU A 288 4.62 -27.30 27.26
N GLY A 289 3.47 -27.10 27.92
CA GLY A 289 3.40 -26.94 29.39
C GLY A 289 2.92 -28.17 30.17
N ARG A 290 2.34 -29.20 29.53
CA ARG A 290 1.78 -30.35 30.26
C ARG A 290 2.72 -31.55 30.41
N SER A 291 3.88 -31.54 29.76
CA SER A 291 4.89 -32.60 29.91
C SER A 291 5.89 -32.34 31.06
N ALA A 292 5.80 -31.20 31.76
CA ALA A 292 6.69 -30.87 32.89
C ALA A 292 6.10 -31.22 34.28
N GLN A 293 4.86 -31.73 34.37
CA GLN A 293 4.25 -32.12 35.66
C GLN A 293 4.13 -33.65 35.88
N ALA A 294 4.68 -34.48 34.99
CA ALA A 294 4.61 -35.94 35.11
C ALA A 294 5.91 -36.64 35.56
N LEU A 295 6.98 -35.90 35.89
CA LEU A 295 8.27 -36.48 36.32
C LEU A 295 8.81 -35.91 37.65
N GLY A 296 7.93 -35.35 38.47
CA GLY A 296 8.27 -34.86 39.82
C GLY A 296 7.56 -35.66 40.93
N ARG A 297 7.86 -36.94 41.04
CA ARG A 297 7.69 -37.74 42.27
C ARG A 297 8.87 -38.67 42.42
#